data_AF-A0A963M0S6-F1
#
_entry.id   AF-A0A963M0S6-F1
#
_cell.length_a   1.000
_cell.length_b   1.000
_cell.length_c   1.000
_cell.angle_alpha   90.00
_cell.angle_beta   90.00
_cell.angle_gamma   90.00
#
_symmetry.space_group_name_H-M   'P 1'
#
loop_
_entity.id
_entity.type
_entity.pdbx_description
1 polymer ?
#
loop_
_entity_poly.entity_id
_entity_poly.type
_entity_poly.pdbx_seq_one_letter_code
_entity_poly.pdbx_strand_id
1 'polypeptide(L)'
;MSASPAGTPPTPDTTTTATTTTLPAALHGLLQAQAYPGGAVQPPVRLVETHISWVLLAGQHAYKIKKPVKLPFLDFSTLALRKRYCEDELRLNRRFAPDIYLGVVAIRDVPSHGLRVGGPNADDAGAAGAAGPVVEYAVQMLRFDEADGLDRVAARGALTAAHMSE
;
A
#
# COMPACT_ATOMS: atom_id res chain seq x y z
N MET A 1 -33.79 49.94 -0.10
CA MET A 1 -33.69 48.50 0.19
C MET A 1 -32.64 47.93 -0.74
N SER A 2 -31.40 47.81 -0.26
CA SER A 2 -30.24 47.35 -1.04
C SER A 2 -30.20 45.83 -1.09
N ALA A 3 -30.01 45.28 -2.29
CA ALA A 3 -29.69 43.88 -2.50
C ALA A 3 -28.16 43.67 -2.38
N SER A 4 -27.74 42.76 -1.49
CA SER A 4 -26.34 42.32 -1.40
C SER A 4 -26.03 41.26 -2.47
N PRO A 5 -24.81 41.22 -3.04
CA PRO A 5 -24.44 40.23 -4.04
C PRO A 5 -23.99 38.91 -3.40
N ALA A 6 -24.28 37.81 -4.10
CA ALA A 6 -23.89 36.45 -3.75
C ALA A 6 -22.36 36.30 -3.71
N GLY A 7 -21.86 35.69 -2.63
CA GLY A 7 -20.45 35.35 -2.48
C GLY A 7 -20.04 34.20 -3.41
N THR A 8 -18.96 34.40 -4.15
CA THR A 8 -18.27 33.38 -4.94
C THR A 8 -17.84 32.21 -4.05
N PRO A 9 -18.04 30.93 -4.44
CA PRO A 9 -17.51 29.81 -3.68
C PRO A 9 -15.98 29.80 -3.73
N PRO A 10 -15.28 29.43 -2.63
CA PRO A 10 -13.83 29.35 -2.63
C PRO A 10 -13.37 28.22 -3.56
N THR A 11 -12.43 28.55 -4.45
CA THR A 11 -11.63 27.57 -5.21
C THR A 11 -10.87 26.68 -4.22
N PRO A 12 -10.83 25.34 -4.42
CA PRO A 12 -10.02 24.49 -3.57
C PRO A 12 -8.53 24.80 -3.80
N ASP A 13 -7.87 25.26 -2.75
CA ASP A 13 -6.43 25.44 -2.70
C ASP A 13 -5.73 24.13 -3.06
N THR A 14 -5.07 24.13 -4.21
CA THR A 14 -4.15 23.06 -4.60
C THR A 14 -2.83 23.28 -3.84
N THR A 15 -2.85 23.05 -2.53
CA THR A 15 -1.62 22.99 -1.75
C THR A 15 -0.98 21.63 -2.00
N THR A 16 -0.18 21.55 -3.06
CA THR A 16 0.78 20.46 -3.25
C THR A 16 1.88 20.64 -2.19
N THR A 17 1.72 20.01 -1.04
CA THR A 17 2.82 19.86 -0.09
C THR A 17 3.74 18.77 -0.63
N ALA A 18 4.86 19.18 -1.23
CA ALA A 18 5.92 18.27 -1.63
C ALA A 18 6.43 17.51 -0.39
N THR A 19 6.12 16.21 -0.31
CA THR A 19 6.59 15.33 0.75
C THR A 19 7.98 14.85 0.37
N THR A 20 8.99 15.29 1.14
CA THR A 20 10.33 14.70 1.17
C THR A 20 10.22 13.18 1.18
N THR A 21 10.95 12.48 0.30
CA THR A 21 10.93 11.01 0.21
C THR A 21 11.16 10.36 1.58
N THR A 22 10.11 9.78 2.18
CA THR A 22 10.12 9.24 3.55
C THR A 22 10.37 7.73 3.62
N LEU A 23 10.45 7.04 2.49
CA LEU A 23 10.80 5.62 2.49
C LEU A 23 12.23 5.48 3.04
N PRO A 24 12.50 4.62 4.04
CA PRO A 24 13.84 4.47 4.58
C PRO A 24 14.82 3.99 3.51
N ALA A 25 16.09 4.39 3.61
CA ALA A 25 17.14 4.00 2.67
C ALA A 25 17.23 2.47 2.47
N ALA A 26 17.02 1.71 3.56
CA ALA A 26 17.00 0.25 3.55
C ALA A 26 15.88 -0.36 2.67
N LEU A 27 14.86 0.42 2.28
CA LEU A 27 13.75 0.01 1.43
C LEU A 27 13.75 0.67 0.04
N HIS A 28 14.70 1.57 -0.27
CA HIS A 28 14.75 2.26 -1.56
C HIS A 28 14.82 1.33 -2.77
N GLY A 29 15.40 0.14 -2.61
CA GLY A 29 15.42 -0.89 -3.66
C GLY A 29 14.03 -1.28 -4.16
N LEU A 30 12.98 -1.07 -3.36
CA LEU A 30 11.60 -1.34 -3.74
C LEU A 30 11.03 -0.35 -4.75
N LEU A 31 11.72 0.76 -5.03
CA LEU A 31 11.34 1.67 -6.13
C LEU A 31 11.81 1.14 -7.49
N GLN A 32 12.62 0.08 -7.51
CA GLN A 32 13.16 -0.52 -8.71
C GLN A 32 12.25 -1.66 -9.20
N ALA A 33 12.03 -1.74 -10.52
CA ALA A 33 11.17 -2.76 -11.13
C ALA A 33 11.62 -4.20 -10.82
N GLN A 34 12.93 -4.40 -10.66
CA GLN A 34 13.57 -5.68 -10.40
C GLN A 34 13.23 -6.24 -9.02
N ALA A 35 12.72 -5.40 -8.11
CA ALA A 35 12.26 -5.86 -6.81
C ALA A 35 10.99 -6.71 -6.88
N TYR A 36 10.23 -6.65 -7.97
CA TYR A 36 8.94 -7.30 -8.11
C TYR A 36 8.99 -8.52 -9.03
N PRO A 37 8.06 -9.48 -8.87
CA PRO A 37 7.94 -10.62 -9.78
C PRO A 37 7.85 -10.19 -11.24
N GLY A 38 8.61 -10.88 -12.10
CA GLY A 38 8.70 -10.57 -13.54
C GLY A 38 9.76 -9.53 -13.91
N GLY A 39 10.34 -8.81 -12.94
CA GLY A 39 11.50 -7.93 -13.16
C GLY A 39 11.28 -6.71 -14.06
N ALA A 40 10.07 -6.54 -14.58
CA ALA A 40 9.65 -5.42 -15.41
C ALA A 40 8.31 -4.90 -14.89
N VAL A 41 8.30 -3.63 -14.47
CA VAL A 41 7.13 -2.97 -13.91
C VAL A 41 6.92 -1.68 -14.70
N GLN A 42 5.73 -1.54 -15.30
CA GLN A 42 5.32 -0.33 -16.00
C GLN A 42 3.91 0.09 -15.56
N PRO A 43 3.67 1.38 -15.33
CA PRO A 43 4.65 2.48 -15.25
C PRO A 43 5.66 2.28 -14.08
N PRO A 44 6.71 3.13 -13.94
CA PRO A 44 7.63 3.05 -12.82
C PRO A 44 6.91 3.02 -11.47
N VAL A 45 7.53 2.35 -10.50
CA VAL A 45 6.94 2.14 -9.18
C VAL A 45 6.65 3.48 -8.51
N ARG A 46 5.40 3.69 -8.11
CA ARG A 46 4.97 4.91 -7.42
C ARG A 46 4.85 4.63 -5.92
N LEU A 47 5.44 5.49 -5.11
CA LEU A 47 5.25 5.50 -3.66
C LEU A 47 4.06 6.39 -3.31
N VAL A 48 3.12 5.86 -2.54
CA VAL A 48 2.07 6.59 -1.86
C VAL A 48 2.26 6.41 -0.36
N GLU A 49 2.21 7.50 0.38
CA GLU A 49 2.46 7.48 1.81
C GLU A 49 1.21 7.85 2.60
N THR A 50 1.00 7.12 3.69
CA THR A 50 -0.02 7.41 4.70
C THR A 50 0.65 7.66 6.05
N HIS A 51 -0.12 8.00 7.08
CA HIS A 51 0.41 8.20 8.43
C HIS A 51 1.15 6.97 8.99
N ILE A 52 0.69 5.76 8.70
CA ILE A 52 1.20 4.51 9.32
C ILE A 52 1.67 3.46 8.31
N SER A 53 1.68 3.77 7.02
CA SER A 53 2.05 2.81 5.97
C SER A 53 2.65 3.50 4.75
N TRP A 54 3.52 2.77 4.05
CA TRP A 54 3.93 3.05 2.67
C TRP A 54 3.19 2.10 1.74
N VAL A 55 2.73 2.61 0.61
CA VAL A 55 2.06 1.82 -0.43
C VAL A 55 2.84 1.97 -1.72
N LEU A 56 3.37 0.86 -2.23
CA LEU A 56 4.11 0.82 -3.48
C LEU A 56 3.21 0.30 -4.58
N LEU A 57 3.00 1.12 -5.61
CA LEU A 57 2.19 0.80 -6.77
C LEU A 57 3.11 0.29 -7.89
N ALA A 58 3.05 -1.00 -8.18
CA ALA A 58 3.93 -1.68 -9.12
C ALA A 58 3.12 -2.52 -10.11
N GLY A 59 2.94 -2.00 -11.33
CA GLY A 59 2.21 -2.68 -12.39
C GLY A 59 0.74 -2.82 -12.01
N GLN A 60 0.21 -4.04 -12.01
CA GLN A 60 -1.17 -4.33 -11.58
C GLN A 60 -1.33 -4.50 -10.06
N HIS A 61 -0.25 -4.41 -9.29
CA HIS A 61 -0.26 -4.71 -7.86
C HIS A 61 0.10 -3.51 -6.99
N ALA A 62 -0.46 -3.47 -5.79
CA ALA A 62 -0.10 -2.55 -4.72
C ALA A 62 0.44 -3.35 -3.53
N TYR A 63 1.50 -2.84 -2.91
CA TYR A 63 2.15 -3.47 -1.77
C TYR A 63 2.15 -2.51 -0.60
N LYS A 64 1.35 -2.82 0.44
CA LYS A 64 1.26 -1.98 1.63
C LYS A 64 2.18 -2.48 2.74
N ILE A 65 3.16 -1.66 3.08
CA ILE A 65 4.13 -1.88 4.14
C ILE A 65 3.77 -1.04 5.36
N LYS A 66 3.80 -1.64 6.55
CA LYS A 66 3.55 -0.92 7.81
C LYS A 66 4.81 -0.17 8.24
N LYS A 67 4.66 1.09 8.66
CA LYS A 67 5.78 1.87 9.22
C LYS A 67 6.13 1.33 10.61
N PRO A 68 7.41 1.34 11.03
CA PRO A 68 7.84 0.85 12.34
C PRO A 68 7.51 1.86 13.45
N VAL A 69 6.22 2.09 13.70
CA VAL A 69 5.72 3.08 14.68
C VAL A 69 5.05 2.41 15.87
N LYS A 70 5.08 3.08 17.02
CA LYS A 70 4.33 2.69 18.22
C LYS A 70 3.50 3.88 18.68
N LEU A 71 2.18 3.71 18.63
CA LEU A 71 1.17 4.68 19.03
C LEU A 71 0.36 4.08 20.21
N PRO A 72 -0.41 4.89 20.95
CA PRO A 72 -1.19 4.40 22.11
C PRO A 72 -2.15 3.24 21.79
N PHE A 73 -2.59 3.10 20.54
CA PHE A 73 -3.56 2.10 20.10
C PHE A 73 -3.01 1.15 19.02
N LEU A 74 -1.73 1.27 18.65
CA LEU A 74 -1.15 0.56 17.51
C LEU A 74 0.34 0.32 17.71
N ASP A 75 0.78 -0.94 17.61
CA ASP A 75 2.20 -1.28 17.75
C ASP A 75 2.74 -2.04 16.53
N PHE A 76 3.47 -1.31 15.69
CA PHE A 76 4.21 -1.84 14.54
C PHE A 76 5.73 -1.86 14.78
N SER A 77 6.17 -1.74 16.04
CA SER A 77 7.58 -1.54 16.37
C SER A 77 8.49 -2.70 15.94
N THR A 78 7.98 -3.94 15.96
CA THR A 78 8.75 -5.13 15.59
C THR A 78 8.28 -5.71 14.25
N LEU A 79 9.21 -6.37 13.55
CA LEU A 79 8.90 -7.05 12.29
C LEU A 79 7.81 -8.13 12.47
N ALA A 80 7.84 -8.86 13.58
CA ALA A 80 6.83 -9.87 13.90
C ALA A 80 5.44 -9.27 14.11
N LEU A 81 5.35 -8.13 14.80
CA LEU A 81 4.08 -7.40 14.94
C LEU A 81 3.57 -6.92 13.57
N ARG A 82 4.44 -6.35 12.74
CA ARG A 82 4.04 -5.92 11.39
C ARG A 82 3.52 -7.08 10.53
N LYS A 83 4.17 -8.25 10.59
CA LYS A 83 3.66 -9.48 9.93
C LYS A 83 2.25 -9.81 10.40
N ARG A 84 2.04 -9.90 11.71
CA ARG A 84 0.73 -10.20 12.30
C ARG A 84 -0.34 -9.21 11.87
N TYR A 85 -0.02 -7.91 11.87
CA TYR A 85 -0.97 -6.90 11.43
C TYR A 85 -1.26 -6.93 9.92
N CYS A 86 -0.30 -7.34 9.09
CA CYS A 86 -0.56 -7.62 7.68
C CYS A 86 -1.51 -8.82 7.52
N GLU A 87 -1.33 -9.88 8.31
CA GLU A 87 -2.21 -11.06 8.30
C GLU A 87 -3.62 -10.73 8.80
N ASP A 88 -3.74 -9.94 9.87
CA ASP A 88 -5.02 -9.47 10.39
C ASP A 88 -5.74 -8.57 9.38
N GLU A 89 -5.01 -7.65 8.74
CA GLU A 89 -5.57 -6.82 7.66
C GLU A 89 -6.08 -7.70 6.51
N LEU A 90 -5.27 -8.64 6.03
CA LEU A 90 -5.66 -9.56 4.96
C LEU A 90 -6.94 -10.32 5.34
N ARG A 91 -6.97 -10.91 6.54
CA ARG A 91 -8.11 -11.70 7.04
C ARG A 91 -9.39 -10.87 7.15
N LEU A 92 -9.28 -9.64 7.65
CA LEU A 92 -10.43 -8.76 7.84
C LEU A 92 -10.94 -8.24 6.50
N ASN A 93 -10.06 -7.75 5.64
CA ASN A 93 -10.47 -7.08 4.41
C ASN A 93 -10.87 -8.05 3.30
N ARG A 94 -10.33 -9.28 3.29
CA ARG A 94 -10.78 -10.33 2.34
C ARG A 94 -12.26 -10.66 2.45
N ARG A 95 -12.88 -10.45 3.61
CA ARG A 95 -14.32 -10.65 3.78
C ARG A 95 -15.14 -9.72 2.89
N PHE A 96 -14.61 -8.53 2.63
CA PHE A 96 -15.28 -7.49 1.84
C PHE A 96 -14.74 -7.38 0.42
N ALA A 97 -13.47 -7.74 0.19
CA ALA A 97 -12.82 -7.61 -1.11
C ALA A 97 -11.80 -8.74 -1.36
N PRO A 98 -12.26 -10.00 -1.52
CA PRO A 98 -11.38 -11.15 -1.66
C PRO A 98 -10.45 -11.07 -2.89
N ASP A 99 -10.93 -10.48 -3.99
CA ASP A 99 -10.17 -10.33 -5.24
C ASP A 99 -9.15 -9.19 -5.18
N ILE A 100 -9.33 -8.24 -4.25
CA ILE A 100 -8.38 -7.13 -4.05
C ILE A 100 -7.26 -7.56 -3.12
N TYR A 101 -7.54 -8.29 -2.04
CA TYR A 101 -6.54 -8.63 -1.03
C TYR A 101 -5.93 -10.02 -1.30
N LEU A 102 -4.78 -10.04 -1.97
CA LEU A 102 -4.21 -11.26 -2.56
C LEU A 102 -3.36 -12.09 -1.60
N GLY A 103 -2.67 -11.46 -0.64
CA GLY A 103 -1.83 -12.19 0.30
C GLY A 103 -0.93 -11.30 1.15
N VAL A 104 -0.18 -11.92 2.07
CA VAL A 104 0.95 -11.29 2.76
C VAL A 104 2.23 -11.81 2.13
N VAL A 105 3.11 -10.89 1.75
CA VAL A 105 4.38 -11.21 1.08
C VAL A 105 5.57 -10.75 1.92
N ALA A 106 6.64 -11.53 1.90
CA ALA A 106 7.91 -11.15 2.50
C ALA A 106 8.71 -10.27 1.54
N ILE A 107 9.39 -9.27 2.09
CA ILE A 107 10.40 -8.47 1.41
C ILE A 107 11.76 -8.92 1.95
N ARG A 108 12.63 -9.36 1.05
CA ARG A 108 13.93 -9.94 1.39
C ARG A 108 15.05 -9.14 0.76
N ASP A 109 16.17 -9.03 1.46
CA ASP A 109 17.42 -8.52 0.87
C ASP A 109 18.23 -9.68 0.32
N VAL A 110 18.16 -9.89 -1.00
CA VAL A 110 18.79 -11.03 -1.67
C VAL A 110 20.24 -10.69 -2.01
N PRO A 111 21.24 -11.48 -1.57
CA PRO A 111 22.64 -11.23 -1.89
C PRO A 111 22.87 -11.05 -3.39
N SER A 112 23.60 -9.99 -3.78
CA SER A 112 23.89 -9.62 -5.18
C SER A 112 22.69 -9.24 -6.06
N HIS A 113 21.47 -9.35 -5.55
CA HIS A 113 20.25 -9.01 -6.28
C HIS A 113 19.50 -7.82 -5.66
N GLY A 114 19.76 -7.51 -4.38
CA GLY A 114 19.09 -6.47 -3.61
C GLY A 114 17.67 -6.89 -3.20
N LEU A 115 16.82 -5.91 -2.90
CA LEU A 115 15.48 -6.18 -2.38
C LEU A 115 14.60 -6.94 -3.37
N ARG A 116 13.88 -7.95 -2.88
CA ARG A 116 12.90 -8.73 -3.64
C ARG A 116 11.62 -8.94 -2.84
N VAL A 117 10.49 -8.78 -3.50
CA VAL A 117 9.16 -9.08 -2.98
C VAL A 117 8.80 -10.53 -3.37
N GLY A 118 8.49 -11.36 -2.37
CA GLY A 118 8.03 -12.74 -2.59
C GLY A 118 6.61 -12.81 -3.17
N GLY A 119 6.23 -13.97 -3.70
CA GLY A 119 4.85 -14.25 -4.10
C GLY A 119 3.92 -14.49 -2.89
N PRO A 120 2.58 -14.46 -3.08
CA PRO A 120 1.58 -14.57 -2.00
C PRO A 120 1.58 -15.93 -1.28
N ASN A 121 2.33 -16.92 -1.79
CA ASN A 121 2.53 -18.24 -1.21
C ASN A 121 4.00 -18.50 -0.82
N ALA A 122 4.83 -17.46 -0.67
CA ALA A 122 6.25 -17.59 -0.39
C ALA A 122 6.54 -17.97 1.08
N ASP A 123 5.93 -19.07 1.53
CA ASP A 123 6.50 -19.97 2.54
C ASP A 123 7.61 -20.86 1.94
N ASP A 124 8.15 -20.50 0.76
CA ASP A 124 9.42 -21.00 0.23
C ASP A 124 10.61 -20.51 1.10
N ALA A 125 10.57 -20.83 2.38
CA ALA A 125 11.74 -21.16 3.17
C ALA A 125 12.54 -22.35 2.56
N GLY A 126 11.99 -23.02 1.53
CA GLY A 126 12.64 -24.07 0.74
C GLY A 126 13.88 -23.66 -0.05
N ALA A 127 14.20 -22.36 -0.15
CA ALA A 127 15.50 -21.89 -0.64
C ALA A 127 16.17 -20.94 0.38
N ALA A 128 16.18 -21.33 1.66
CA ALA A 128 16.77 -20.54 2.75
C ALA A 128 18.25 -20.15 2.54
N GLY A 129 18.97 -20.80 1.62
CA GLY A 129 20.34 -20.42 1.25
C GLY A 129 20.46 -19.31 0.19
N ALA A 130 19.43 -19.11 -0.65
CA ALA A 130 19.49 -18.18 -1.80
C ALA A 130 18.58 -16.95 -1.65
N ALA A 131 17.60 -16.98 -0.74
CA ALA A 131 16.56 -15.95 -0.68
C ALA A 131 16.90 -14.72 0.20
N GLY A 132 18.00 -14.73 0.95
CA GLY A 132 18.38 -13.60 1.84
C GLY A 132 17.44 -13.37 3.04
N PRO A 133 17.83 -12.52 4.01
CA PRO A 133 17.02 -12.23 5.19
C PRO A 133 15.73 -11.48 4.82
N VAL A 134 14.65 -11.78 5.54
CA VAL A 134 13.43 -10.95 5.49
C VAL A 134 13.71 -9.64 6.20
N VAL A 135 13.49 -8.53 5.50
CA VAL A 135 13.65 -7.18 6.04
C VAL A 135 12.30 -6.52 6.35
N GLU A 136 11.23 -6.93 5.68
CA GLU A 136 9.89 -6.39 5.90
C GLU A 136 8.76 -7.32 5.38
N TYR A 137 7.51 -7.05 5.74
CA TYR A 137 6.32 -7.68 5.15
C TYR A 137 5.40 -6.64 4.50
N ALA A 138 4.66 -7.06 3.46
CA ALA A 138 3.64 -6.25 2.84
C ALA A 138 2.34 -7.02 2.62
N VAL A 139 1.21 -6.32 2.65
CA VAL A 139 -0.04 -6.83 2.09
C VAL A 139 -0.01 -6.59 0.58
N GLN A 140 -0.05 -7.65 -0.21
CA GLN A 140 -0.18 -7.59 -1.66
C GLN A 140 -1.65 -7.44 -2.02
N MET A 141 -1.94 -6.45 -2.85
CA MET A 141 -3.27 -6.12 -3.30
C MET A 141 -3.30 -6.00 -4.83
N LEU A 142 -4.43 -6.32 -5.45
CA LEU A 142 -4.71 -5.92 -6.82
C LEU A 142 -4.98 -4.42 -6.84
N ARG A 143 -4.35 -3.70 -7.78
CA ARG A 143 -4.68 -2.29 -8.00
C ARG A 143 -6.03 -2.21 -8.71
N PHE A 144 -6.83 -1.27 -8.26
CA PHE A 144 -8.01 -0.79 -8.97
C PHE A 144 -7.75 0.65 -9.41
N ASP A 145 -8.53 1.15 -10.37
CA ASP A 145 -8.41 2.52 -10.84
C ASP A 145 -8.63 3.48 -9.67
N GLU A 146 -7.88 4.58 -9.59
CA GLU A 146 -8.11 5.60 -8.57
C GLU A 146 -9.53 6.18 -8.67
N ALA A 147 -10.12 6.19 -9.86
CA ALA A 147 -11.52 6.51 -10.07
C ALA A 147 -12.46 5.56 -9.32
N ASP A 148 -12.07 4.32 -9.04
CA ASP A 148 -12.88 3.33 -8.33
C ASP A 148 -12.65 3.34 -6.81
N GLY A 149 -11.84 4.28 -6.30
CA GLY A 149 -11.74 4.57 -4.88
C GLY A 149 -13.09 4.93 -4.26
N LEU A 150 -13.37 4.41 -3.06
CA LEU A 150 -14.66 4.60 -2.39
C LEU A 150 -14.98 6.08 -2.16
N ASP A 151 -13.98 6.91 -1.89
CA ASP A 151 -14.10 8.37 -1.80
C ASP A 151 -14.61 8.99 -3.12
N ARG A 152 -14.10 8.52 -4.26
CA ARG A 152 -14.49 8.98 -5.59
C ARG A 152 -15.83 8.43 -6.02
N VAL A 153 -16.15 7.18 -5.67
CA VAL A 153 -17.47 6.56 -5.87
C VAL A 153 -18.52 7.33 -5.06
N ALA A 154 -18.20 7.68 -3.81
CA ALA A 154 -19.05 8.50 -2.95
C ALA A 154 -19.27 9.89 -3.54
N ALA A 155 -18.19 10.57 -3.91
CA ALA A 155 -18.23 11.94 -4.44
C ALA A 155 -19.04 12.05 -5.74
N ARG A 156 -19.06 11.00 -6.57
CA ARG A 156 -19.86 10.97 -7.80
C ARG A 156 -21.29 10.43 -7.62
N GLY A 157 -21.72 10.13 -6.39
CA GLY A 157 -23.06 9.62 -6.10
C GLY A 157 -23.32 8.19 -6.59
N ALA A 158 -22.27 7.41 -6.89
CA ALA A 158 -22.39 6.02 -7.35
C ALA A 158 -22.42 5.02 -6.18
N LEU A 159 -22.48 5.50 -4.95
CA LEU A 159 -22.55 4.67 -3.75
C LEU A 159 -24.01 4.26 -3.51
N THR A 160 -24.29 2.97 -3.68
CA THR A 160 -25.62 2.40 -3.51
C THR A 160 -25.74 1.67 -2.18
N ALA A 161 -26.97 1.44 -1.71
CA ALA A 161 -27.22 0.65 -0.50
C ALA A 161 -26.65 -0.77 -0.61
N ALA A 162 -26.55 -1.33 -1.83
CA ALA A 162 -25.93 -2.63 -2.07
C ALA A 162 -24.43 -2.65 -1.73
N HIS A 163 -23.75 -1.50 -1.70
CA HIS A 163 -22.35 -1.38 -1.25
C HIS A 163 -22.21 -1.30 0.29
N MET A 164 -23.32 -1.14 1.02
CA MET A 164 -23.35 -0.94 2.48
C MET A 164 -23.99 -2.11 3.24
N SER A 165 -24.34 -3.18 2.53
CA SER A 165 -25.06 -4.34 3.10
C SER A 165 -24.06 -5.44 3.52
N GLU A 166 -24.30 -6.05 4.68
CA GLU A 166 -23.85 -7.43 4.98
C GLU A 166 -24.85 -8.45 4.44
#